data_AF-A0A7C4UB80-F1
#
_entry.id   AF-A0A7C4UB80-F1
#
_cell.length_a   1.000
_cell.length_b   1.000
_cell.length_c   1.000
_cell.angle_alpha   90.00
_cell.angle_beta   90.00
_cell.angle_gamma   90.00
#
_symmetry.space_group_name_H-M   'P 1'
#
loop_
_entity.id
_entity.type
_entity.pdbx_description
1 polymer ?
#
loop_
_entity_poly.entity_id
_entity_poly.type
_entity_poly.pdbx_seq_one_letter_code
_entity_poly.pdbx_strand_id
1 'polypeptide(L)'
;MNAATVAMEKPRSVSRFEAALLRMLRAFVPRAPGEPLPPMPAGKLVPPKELSGDYVHLVKDTLSKGCVLYLARAGGWRRETHLRHGKAAFGRLWERTPAEELGLTFSQHALNFLVWLAAGRPEQPAWSPSVENLTPGDQLLLFLAYDAVRETEAGSALRNRAIFIQHGLVRLVFPDDFAIVQSNPPLDFDTWTEGVGASICEALQPRFAQRLLMLERHKNEIGDWTKMRQIGIAQDRSLAAFLASAELTKRPDLARFLLRALSELLVPELTTAFWIGGLQGSGPGRLAERLEVHRHALVVLRHVERLAAWTRRARATGYLDDDYAIAQLWLSDWERYRGDELVAISNQLLRQLEPLQIGGDVPADQEPPTQHVEDIRQ
;
A
#
# COMPACT_ATOMS: atom_id res chain seq x y z
N MET A 1 22.29 40.32 -8.94
CA MET A 1 22.31 39.04 -8.20
C MET A 1 23.38 39.15 -7.13
N ASN A 2 23.00 39.40 -5.87
CA ASN A 2 23.95 39.50 -4.77
C ASN A 2 24.43 38.10 -4.40
N ALA A 3 25.74 37.88 -4.42
CA ALA A 3 26.37 36.67 -3.91
C ALA A 3 26.10 36.62 -2.40
N ALA A 4 25.02 35.94 -1.99
CA ALA A 4 24.77 35.63 -0.60
C ALA A 4 25.94 34.80 -0.10
N THR A 5 26.76 35.39 0.75
CA THR A 5 27.84 34.72 1.47
C THR A 5 27.17 33.65 2.31
N VAL A 6 27.22 32.39 1.86
CA VAL A 6 26.73 31.26 2.64
C VAL A 6 27.66 31.16 3.84
N ALA A 7 27.22 31.72 4.97
CA ALA A 7 27.93 31.60 6.22
C ALA A 7 28.07 30.09 6.50
N MET A 8 29.30 29.59 6.50
CA MET A 8 29.57 28.20 6.85
C MET A 8 29.15 28.00 8.30
N GLU A 9 27.98 27.38 8.49
CA GLU A 9 27.44 27.05 9.80
C GLU A 9 28.45 26.15 10.53
N LYS A 10 28.86 26.53 11.75
CA LYS A 10 29.83 25.74 12.52
C LYS A 10 29.28 24.32 12.71
N PRO A 11 30.10 23.27 12.55
CA PRO A 11 29.66 21.90 12.77
C PRO A 11 29.18 21.73 14.21
N ARG A 12 27.94 21.29 14.37
CA ARG A 12 27.30 21.07 15.68
C ARG A 12 27.85 19.80 16.32
N SER A 13 28.14 19.84 17.62
CA SER A 13 28.67 18.69 18.36
C SER A 13 27.54 17.87 18.98
N VAL A 14 27.52 16.56 18.71
CA VAL A 14 26.56 15.62 19.30
C VAL A 14 27.31 14.46 19.96
N SER A 15 26.70 13.84 20.96
CA SER A 15 27.23 12.64 21.62
C SER A 15 27.29 11.45 20.67
N ARG A 16 28.02 10.40 21.07
CA ARG A 16 28.12 9.16 20.29
C ARG A 16 26.76 8.48 20.07
N PHE A 17 25.87 8.51 21.07
CA PHE A 17 24.51 7.96 20.98
C PHE A 17 23.67 8.72 19.96
N GLU A 18 23.69 10.05 20.04
CA GLU A 18 22.99 10.94 19.12
C GLU A 18 23.51 10.84 17.68
N ALA A 19 24.83 10.69 17.50
CA ALA A 19 25.42 10.46 16.19
C ALA A 19 24.95 9.12 15.57
N ALA A 20 24.85 8.07 16.39
CA ALA A 20 24.29 6.78 15.99
C ALA A 20 22.81 6.90 15.59
N LEU A 21 22.01 7.61 16.38
CA LEU A 21 20.61 7.91 16.08
C LEU A 21 20.43 8.69 14.78
N LEU A 22 21.22 9.75 14.55
CA LEU A 22 21.16 10.53 13.31
C LEU A 22 21.54 9.67 12.10
N ARG A 23 22.51 8.77 12.24
CA ARG A 23 22.90 7.84 11.18
C ARG A 23 21.75 6.89 10.84
N MET A 24 21.11 6.32 11.85
CA MET A 24 19.94 5.46 11.69
C MET A 24 18.78 6.20 11.02
N LEU A 25 18.45 7.40 11.51
CA LEU A 25 17.39 8.23 10.94
C LEU A 25 17.64 8.55 9.46
N ARG A 26 18.87 8.95 9.13
CA ARG A 26 19.26 9.23 7.73
C ARG A 26 19.20 7.99 6.84
N ALA A 27 19.37 6.80 7.42
CA ALA A 27 19.23 5.55 6.69
C ALA A 27 17.76 5.15 6.45
N PHE A 28 16.85 5.51 7.37
CA PHE A 28 15.41 5.30 7.18
C PHE A 28 14.82 6.23 6.13
N VAL A 29 15.45 7.39 5.92
CA VAL A 29 15.01 8.37 4.93
C VAL A 29 16.05 8.41 3.80
N PRO A 30 16.15 7.32 3.01
CA PRO A 30 17.23 7.15 2.05
C PRO A 30 17.17 8.25 1.00
N ARG A 31 18.35 8.69 0.56
CA ARG A 31 18.41 9.66 -0.53
C ARG A 31 17.98 8.99 -1.82
N ALA A 32 18.35 7.74 -2.03
CA ALA A 32 17.95 6.98 -3.21
C ALA A 32 17.38 5.61 -2.83
N PRO A 33 16.39 5.10 -3.58
CA PRO A 33 15.96 3.71 -3.43
C PRO A 33 17.16 2.77 -3.65
N GLY A 34 17.34 1.80 -2.76
CA GLY A 34 18.43 0.82 -2.82
C GLY A 34 19.76 1.27 -2.19
N GLU A 35 19.81 2.44 -1.56
CA GLU A 35 20.98 2.85 -0.78
C GLU A 35 21.19 1.85 0.37
N PRO A 36 22.36 1.19 0.46
CA PRO A 36 22.59 0.16 1.47
C PRO A 36 22.54 0.80 2.86
N LEU A 37 21.83 0.14 3.76
CA LEU A 37 21.75 0.59 5.14
C LEU A 37 23.14 0.51 5.79
N PRO A 38 23.61 1.59 6.43
CA PRO A 38 24.78 1.50 7.27
C PRO A 38 24.51 0.47 8.38
N PRO A 39 25.55 -0.25 8.84
CA PRO A 39 25.39 -1.22 9.92
C PRO A 39 24.78 -0.52 11.13
N MET A 40 23.63 -1.04 11.54
CA MET A 40 22.89 -0.50 12.66
C MET A 40 23.69 -0.79 13.94
N PRO A 41 23.90 0.21 14.80
CA PRO A 41 24.61 -0.02 16.05
C PRO A 41 23.78 -0.99 16.90
N ALA A 42 24.25 -2.23 17.01
CA ALA A 42 23.55 -3.30 17.72
C ALA A 42 23.53 -3.02 19.24
N GLY A 43 22.48 -2.34 19.71
CA GLY A 43 21.92 -2.41 21.07
C GLY A 43 22.85 -2.24 22.27
N LYS A 44 23.99 -1.55 22.12
CA LYS A 44 25.01 -1.44 23.17
C LYS A 44 25.23 -0.02 23.68
N LEU A 45 24.42 0.94 23.23
CA LEU A 45 24.58 2.33 23.64
C LEU A 45 23.58 2.66 24.75
N VAL A 46 24.09 3.10 25.89
CA VAL A 46 23.27 3.58 27.00
C VAL A 46 22.60 4.89 26.56
N PRO A 47 21.26 4.99 26.60
CA PRO A 47 20.57 6.23 26.25
C PRO A 47 20.94 7.33 27.26
N PRO A 48 21.26 8.55 26.81
CA PRO A 48 21.49 9.67 27.70
C PRO A 48 20.18 10.06 28.40
N LYS A 49 20.28 10.66 29.59
CA LYS A 49 19.12 11.16 30.34
C LYS A 49 18.37 12.26 29.57
N GLU A 50 19.13 13.10 28.87
CA GLU A 50 18.62 14.21 28.08
C GLU A 50 19.32 14.22 26.72
N LEU A 51 18.58 14.61 25.70
CA LEU A 51 19.10 14.81 24.36
C LEU A 51 19.53 16.27 24.21
N SER A 52 20.68 16.51 23.58
CA SER A 52 21.17 17.85 23.31
C SER A 52 20.24 18.60 22.36
N GLY A 53 20.13 19.92 22.56
CA GLY A 53 19.35 20.79 21.66
C GLY A 53 19.83 20.72 20.20
N ASP A 54 21.15 20.55 19.99
CA ASP A 54 21.74 20.37 18.67
C ASP A 54 21.25 19.09 17.98
N TYR A 55 21.20 17.97 18.70
CA TYR A 55 20.64 16.73 18.17
C TYR A 55 19.17 16.88 17.81
N VAL A 56 18.34 17.45 18.71
CA VAL A 56 16.91 17.65 18.45
C VAL A 56 16.70 18.51 17.21
N HIS A 57 17.49 19.57 17.03
CA HIS A 57 17.45 20.40 15.83
C HIS A 57 17.84 19.60 14.58
N LEU A 58 18.90 18.78 14.63
CA LEU A 58 19.32 17.94 13.51
C LEU A 58 18.29 16.87 13.14
N VAL A 59 17.58 16.30 14.12
CA VAL A 59 16.47 15.38 13.87
C VAL A 59 15.33 16.10 13.16
N LYS A 60 14.90 17.27 13.67
CA LYS A 60 13.85 18.09 13.04
C LYS A 60 14.22 18.44 11.59
N ASP A 61 15.45 18.86 11.36
CA ASP A 61 15.95 19.19 10.02
C ASP A 61 15.98 17.97 9.08
N THR A 62 16.42 16.83 9.62
CA THR A 62 16.49 15.57 8.84
C THR A 62 15.10 15.06 8.50
N LEU A 63 14.14 15.12 9.42
CA LEU A 63 12.75 14.70 9.18
C LEU A 63 12.06 15.64 8.19
N SER A 64 12.14 16.95 8.40
CA SER A 64 11.44 17.93 7.56
C SER A 64 11.95 17.90 6.12
N LYS A 65 13.26 17.86 5.90
CA LYS A 65 13.85 17.83 4.55
C LYS A 65 13.85 16.43 3.96
N GLY A 66 14.20 15.43 4.76
CA GLY A 66 14.34 14.05 4.30
C GLY A 66 13.01 13.46 3.86
N CYS A 67 11.96 13.55 4.68
CA CYS A 67 10.67 12.96 4.33
C CYS A 67 10.06 13.65 3.10
N VAL A 68 10.18 14.97 2.99
CA VAL A 68 9.74 15.71 1.80
C VAL A 68 10.53 15.30 0.56
N LEU A 69 11.87 15.19 0.66
CA LEU A 69 12.71 14.73 -0.44
C LEU A 69 12.37 13.30 -0.87
N TYR A 70 12.13 12.42 0.10
CA TYR A 70 11.71 11.05 -0.14
C TYR A 70 10.36 11.01 -0.88
N LEU A 71 9.33 11.70 -0.38
CA LEU A 71 8.00 11.73 -1.00
C LEU A 71 8.04 12.36 -2.39
N ALA A 72 8.80 13.45 -2.54
CA ALA A 72 9.05 14.06 -3.84
C ALA A 72 9.57 13.00 -4.80
N ARG A 73 10.65 12.26 -4.45
CA ARG A 73 11.28 11.21 -5.28
C ARG A 73 10.40 9.99 -5.53
N ALA A 74 9.63 9.56 -4.54
CA ALA A 74 8.75 8.39 -4.62
C ALA A 74 7.68 8.56 -5.71
N GLY A 75 7.24 9.79 -5.95
CA GLY A 75 6.25 10.10 -6.98
C GLY A 75 5.72 11.53 -6.94
N GLY A 76 5.90 12.27 -5.83
CA GLY A 76 5.39 13.64 -5.68
C GLY A 76 5.93 14.64 -6.72
N TRP A 77 7.09 14.36 -7.34
CA TRP A 77 7.68 15.18 -8.40
C TRP A 77 7.02 14.99 -9.77
N ARG A 78 6.25 13.92 -9.96
CA ARG A 78 5.58 13.60 -11.22
C ARG A 78 4.37 14.50 -11.42
N ARG A 79 4.11 14.88 -12.67
CA ARG A 79 2.91 15.63 -13.04
C ARG A 79 1.81 14.63 -13.34
N GLU A 80 0.86 14.52 -12.42
CA GLU A 80 -0.27 13.61 -12.51
C GLU A 80 -1.55 14.34 -12.06
N THR A 81 -2.70 13.86 -12.50
CA THR A 81 -4.00 14.40 -12.07
C THR A 81 -4.48 13.66 -10.84
N HIS A 82 -4.89 14.37 -9.80
CA HIS A 82 -5.45 13.80 -8.56
C HIS A 82 -6.66 14.61 -8.09
N LEU A 83 -7.44 14.06 -7.15
CA LEU A 83 -8.58 14.78 -6.58
C LEU A 83 -8.15 15.75 -5.48
N ARG A 84 -8.65 16.98 -5.55
CA ARG A 84 -8.54 18.01 -4.50
C ARG A 84 -9.94 18.59 -4.28
N HIS A 85 -10.49 18.41 -3.08
CA HIS A 85 -11.86 18.82 -2.75
C HIS A 85 -12.88 18.39 -3.80
N GLY A 86 -12.82 17.13 -4.24
CA GLY A 86 -13.71 16.56 -5.26
C GLY A 86 -13.41 16.97 -6.71
N LYS A 87 -12.44 17.85 -6.98
CA LYS A 87 -12.10 18.30 -8.33
C LYS A 87 -10.77 17.73 -8.79
N ALA A 88 -10.67 17.40 -10.08
CA ALA A 88 -9.42 16.97 -10.69
C ALA A 88 -8.43 18.15 -10.76
N ALA A 89 -7.22 17.96 -10.21
CA ALA A 89 -6.13 18.92 -10.24
C ALA A 89 -4.88 18.28 -10.84
N PHE A 90 -4.33 18.88 -11.89
CA PHE A 90 -3.14 18.41 -12.60
C PHE A 90 -1.90 19.19 -12.17
N GLY A 91 -0.80 18.47 -11.94
CA GLY A 91 0.50 19.07 -11.65
C GLY A 91 1.33 18.17 -10.73
N ARG A 92 2.46 18.69 -10.27
CA ARG A 92 3.21 18.04 -9.17
C ARG A 92 2.46 18.17 -7.85
N LEU A 93 2.83 17.38 -6.85
CA LEU A 93 2.11 17.35 -5.57
C LEU A 93 1.99 18.74 -4.92
N TRP A 94 3.07 19.53 -4.92
CA TRP A 94 3.12 20.90 -4.39
C TRP A 94 2.58 21.97 -5.35
N GLU A 95 2.36 21.64 -6.63
CA GLU A 95 1.71 22.56 -7.58
C GLU A 95 0.18 22.51 -7.41
N ARG A 96 -0.36 21.37 -6.98
CA ARG A 96 -1.81 21.13 -6.83
C ARG A 96 -2.33 21.21 -5.39
N THR A 97 -1.45 21.24 -4.40
CA THR A 97 -1.81 21.20 -2.97
C THR A 97 -1.14 22.38 -2.26
N PRO A 98 -1.90 23.22 -1.53
CA PRO A 98 -1.33 24.29 -0.71
C PRO A 98 -0.29 23.76 0.28
N ALA A 99 0.74 24.56 0.56
CA ALA A 99 1.82 24.15 1.47
C ALA A 99 1.32 23.82 2.89
N GLU A 100 0.26 24.49 3.34
CA GLU A 100 -0.38 24.29 4.65
C GLU A 100 -0.98 22.88 4.79
N GLU A 101 -1.51 22.32 3.69
CA GLU A 101 -2.07 20.97 3.64
C GLU A 101 -1.01 19.86 3.48
N LEU A 102 0.21 20.24 3.06
CA LEU A 102 1.34 19.31 2.88
C LEU A 102 2.27 19.26 4.10
N GLY A 103 2.06 20.12 5.10
CA GLY A 103 2.91 20.20 6.29
C GLY A 103 2.92 18.89 7.07
N LEU A 104 4.08 18.23 7.13
CA LEU A 104 4.28 17.08 8.01
C LEU A 104 4.58 17.55 9.43
N THR A 105 3.72 17.14 10.37
CA THR A 105 3.97 17.29 11.80
C THR A 105 4.49 15.98 12.37
N PHE A 106 5.41 16.06 13.33
CA PHE A 106 5.95 14.90 14.05
C PHE A 106 5.76 15.15 15.54
N SER A 107 5.26 14.16 16.27
CA SER A 107 5.10 14.24 17.71
C SER A 107 6.39 13.82 18.43
N GLN A 108 6.36 13.90 19.76
CA GLN A 108 7.42 13.34 20.60
C GLN A 108 7.57 11.81 20.41
N HIS A 109 6.54 11.12 19.91
CA HIS A 109 6.59 9.67 19.70
C HIS A 109 7.59 9.25 18.62
N ALA A 110 7.82 10.07 17.58
CA ALA A 110 8.87 9.84 16.60
C ALA A 110 10.26 9.83 17.25
N LEU A 111 10.54 10.78 18.14
CA LEU A 111 11.84 10.84 18.83
C LEU A 111 12.00 9.67 19.80
N ASN A 112 10.96 9.36 20.57
CA ASN A 112 10.96 8.25 21.51
C ASN A 112 11.14 6.90 20.78
N PHE A 113 10.56 6.75 19.58
CA PHE A 113 10.76 5.57 18.73
C PHE A 113 12.22 5.41 18.32
N LEU A 114 12.85 6.48 17.84
CA LEU A 114 14.25 6.44 17.42
C LEU A 114 15.16 6.09 18.61
N VAL A 115 14.96 6.73 19.77
CA VAL A 115 15.71 6.43 20.99
C VAL A 115 15.55 4.96 21.40
N TRP A 116 14.31 4.46 21.42
CA TRP A 116 14.00 3.07 21.74
C TRP A 116 14.68 2.08 20.79
N LEU A 117 14.66 2.36 19.49
CA LEU A 117 15.26 1.50 18.48
C LEU A 117 16.80 1.49 18.58
N ALA A 118 17.43 2.64 18.79
CA ALA A 118 18.89 2.76 18.93
C ALA A 118 19.43 2.19 20.25
N ALA A 119 18.64 2.24 21.32
CA ALA A 119 18.96 1.62 22.60
C ALA A 119 18.89 0.07 22.56
N GLY A 120 18.55 -0.53 21.41
CA GLY A 120 18.52 -1.99 21.26
C GLY A 120 17.27 -2.64 21.81
N ARG A 121 16.13 -1.92 21.81
CA ARG A 121 14.83 -2.39 22.34
C ARG A 121 14.91 -2.67 23.84
N PRO A 122 15.12 -1.63 24.67
CA PRO A 122 15.19 -1.82 26.11
C PRO A 122 13.94 -2.56 26.59
N GLU A 123 14.14 -3.56 27.44
CA GLU A 123 13.06 -4.37 27.98
C GLU A 123 12.01 -3.49 28.71
N GLN A 124 12.42 -2.34 29.27
CA GLN A 124 11.52 -1.34 29.87
C GLN A 124 12.07 0.11 29.81
N PRO A 125 11.20 1.14 29.67
CA PRO A 125 9.80 1.03 29.26
C PRO A 125 9.71 0.76 27.75
N ALA A 126 8.81 -0.14 27.36
CA ALA A 126 8.55 -0.41 25.95
C ALA A 126 7.89 0.81 25.28
N TRP A 127 8.47 1.31 24.20
CA TRP A 127 7.79 2.27 23.33
C TRP A 127 6.56 1.60 22.72
N SER A 128 5.37 2.09 23.09
CA SER A 128 4.08 1.54 22.67
C SER A 128 2.97 2.60 22.66
N PRO A 129 3.10 3.67 21.85
CA PRO A 129 2.03 4.65 21.71
C PRO A 129 0.78 4.01 21.07
N SER A 130 -0.40 4.54 21.39
CA SER A 130 -1.62 4.23 20.64
C SER A 130 -1.55 4.87 19.25
N VAL A 131 -2.21 4.26 18.26
CA VAL A 131 -2.24 4.75 16.87
C VAL A 131 -2.85 6.15 16.79
N GLU A 132 -3.87 6.43 17.61
CA GLU A 132 -4.56 7.72 17.71
C GLU A 132 -3.64 8.89 18.16
N ASN A 133 -2.55 8.58 18.86
CA ASN A 133 -1.59 9.60 19.32
C ASN A 133 -0.50 9.93 18.30
N LEU A 134 -0.50 9.25 17.14
CA LEU A 134 0.50 9.45 16.10
C LEU A 134 0.00 10.42 15.05
N THR A 135 0.86 11.36 14.67
CA THR A 135 0.60 12.17 13.48
C THR A 135 0.85 11.34 12.20
N PRO A 136 0.33 11.76 11.04
CA PRO A 136 0.69 11.14 9.76
C PRO A 136 2.21 11.16 9.49
N GLY A 137 2.93 12.17 10.00
CA GLY A 137 4.40 12.22 9.91
C GLY A 137 5.06 11.14 10.76
N ASP A 138 4.60 10.90 11.98
CA ASP A 138 5.08 9.80 12.82
C ASP A 138 4.84 8.46 12.12
N GLN A 139 3.64 8.22 11.60
CA GLN A 139 3.34 6.97 10.91
C GLN A 139 4.17 6.80 9.63
N LEU A 140 4.41 7.88 8.86
CA LEU A 140 5.33 7.83 7.71
C LEU A 140 6.75 7.42 8.14
N LEU A 141 7.25 7.98 9.25
CA LEU A 141 8.55 7.59 9.80
C LEU A 141 8.57 6.10 10.19
N LEU A 142 7.51 5.58 10.80
CA LEU A 142 7.41 4.16 11.16
C LEU A 142 7.40 3.27 9.92
N PHE A 143 6.66 3.65 8.88
CA PHE A 143 6.68 2.96 7.58
C PHE A 143 8.09 2.91 6.99
N LEU A 144 8.79 4.05 6.96
CA LEU A 144 10.14 4.17 6.43
C LEU A 144 11.16 3.36 7.23
N ALA A 145 11.06 3.41 8.56
CA ALA A 145 11.91 2.63 9.46
C ALA A 145 11.68 1.13 9.28
N TYR A 146 10.42 0.70 9.16
CA TYR A 146 10.06 -0.69 8.92
C TYR A 146 10.63 -1.18 7.58
N ASP A 147 10.41 -0.43 6.51
CA ASP A 147 10.94 -0.75 5.17
C ASP A 147 12.45 -0.95 5.20
N ALA A 148 13.17 -0.02 5.84
CA ALA A 148 14.60 -0.10 6.01
C ALA A 148 15.05 -1.34 6.78
N VAL A 149 14.40 -1.68 7.90
CA VAL A 149 14.88 -2.74 8.78
C VAL A 149 14.18 -4.10 8.59
N ARG A 150 13.30 -4.22 7.60
CA ARG A 150 12.39 -5.35 7.37
C ARG A 150 13.09 -6.72 7.38
N GLU A 151 14.23 -6.80 6.70
CA GLU A 151 15.03 -8.03 6.52
C GLU A 151 16.03 -8.28 7.67
N THR A 152 15.90 -7.56 8.78
CA THR A 152 16.79 -7.69 9.93
C THR A 152 16.03 -8.20 11.16
N GLU A 153 16.75 -8.57 12.23
CA GLU A 153 16.13 -8.85 13.53
C GLU A 153 15.28 -7.68 14.01
N ALA A 154 15.67 -6.43 13.67
CA ALA A 154 14.93 -5.21 13.94
C ALA A 154 13.52 -5.26 13.30
N GLY A 155 13.39 -5.66 12.04
CA GLY A 155 12.09 -5.84 11.38
C GLY A 155 11.23 -6.91 12.05
N SER A 156 11.83 -8.04 12.41
CA SER A 156 11.11 -9.17 13.03
C SER A 156 10.36 -8.77 14.31
N ALA A 157 11.00 -8.05 15.24
CA ALA A 157 10.26 -7.61 16.44
C ALA A 157 9.37 -6.38 16.21
N LEU A 158 9.55 -5.59 15.14
CA LEU A 158 8.56 -4.58 14.78
C LEU A 158 7.25 -5.25 14.32
N ARG A 159 7.32 -6.33 13.51
CA ARG A 159 6.13 -7.08 13.04
C ARG A 159 5.20 -7.54 14.16
N ASN A 160 5.77 -7.85 15.32
CA ASN A 160 5.02 -8.35 16.49
C ASN A 160 4.42 -7.23 17.37
N ARG A 161 4.69 -5.96 17.08
CA ARG A 161 4.15 -4.83 17.86
C ARG A 161 2.77 -4.44 17.34
N ALA A 162 1.84 -4.20 18.26
CA ALA A 162 0.45 -3.84 17.95
C ALA A 162 0.34 -2.68 16.94
N ILE A 163 1.19 -1.65 17.11
CA ILE A 163 1.25 -0.49 16.22
C ILE A 163 1.54 -0.86 14.76
N PHE A 164 2.47 -1.78 14.47
CA PHE A 164 2.78 -2.22 13.11
C PHE A 164 1.75 -3.21 12.57
N ILE A 165 1.15 -4.03 13.44
CA ILE A 165 0.06 -4.94 13.05
C ILE A 165 -1.14 -4.14 12.52
N GLN A 166 -1.43 -2.97 13.12
CA GLN A 166 -2.54 -2.07 12.76
C GLN A 166 -2.18 -1.04 11.68
N HIS A 167 -0.89 -0.87 11.37
CA HIS A 167 -0.40 0.21 10.51
C HIS A 167 -0.84 0.03 9.05
N GLY A 168 -1.78 0.86 8.58
CA GLY A 168 -2.35 0.78 7.23
C GLY A 168 -1.30 0.70 6.11
N LEU A 169 -0.39 1.68 6.00
CA LEU A 169 0.64 1.67 4.94
C LEU A 169 1.55 0.45 4.98
N VAL A 170 2.06 0.06 6.15
CA VAL A 170 2.95 -1.11 6.27
C VAL A 170 2.21 -2.38 5.82
N ARG A 171 0.95 -2.55 6.22
CA ARG A 171 0.10 -3.68 5.84
C ARG A 171 -0.27 -3.67 4.35
N LEU A 172 -0.46 -2.50 3.75
CA LEU A 172 -0.74 -2.35 2.33
C LEU A 172 0.48 -2.72 1.46
N VAL A 173 1.67 -2.30 1.87
CA VAL A 173 2.91 -2.50 1.11
C VAL A 173 3.54 -3.87 1.37
N PHE A 174 3.39 -4.41 2.57
CA PHE A 174 4.03 -5.66 2.99
C PHE A 174 3.03 -6.64 3.62
N PRO A 175 1.93 -7.00 2.95
CA PRO A 175 0.93 -7.89 3.56
C PRO A 175 1.52 -9.28 3.89
N ASP A 176 2.50 -9.74 3.11
CA ASP A 176 3.20 -11.02 3.27
C ASP A 176 3.96 -11.15 4.60
N ASP A 177 4.50 -10.04 5.11
CA ASP A 177 5.17 -10.00 6.41
C ASP A 177 4.23 -10.30 7.59
N PHE A 178 2.93 -10.07 7.40
CA PHE A 178 1.91 -10.23 8.44
C PHE A 178 1.03 -11.45 8.22
N ALA A 179 1.42 -12.35 7.30
CA ALA A 179 0.73 -13.60 7.01
C ALA A 179 0.59 -14.49 8.26
N ILE A 180 1.60 -14.48 9.15
CA ILE A 180 1.62 -15.29 10.38
C ILE A 180 0.86 -14.67 11.56
N VAL A 181 0.42 -13.41 11.43
CA VAL A 181 -0.22 -12.69 12.54
C VAL A 181 -1.68 -13.14 12.67
N GLN A 182 -1.96 -13.88 13.74
CA GLN A 182 -3.31 -14.40 14.01
C GLN A 182 -4.31 -13.29 14.41
N SER A 183 -3.81 -12.17 14.96
CA SER A 183 -4.69 -11.09 15.38
C SER A 183 -5.28 -10.33 14.18
N ASN A 184 -6.56 -10.00 14.31
CA ASN A 184 -7.31 -9.28 13.28
C ASN A 184 -7.78 -7.89 13.75
N PRO A 185 -6.87 -6.99 14.20
CA PRO A 185 -7.32 -5.66 14.59
C PRO A 185 -7.75 -4.83 13.37
N PRO A 186 -8.63 -3.82 13.55
CA PRO A 186 -8.93 -2.90 12.47
C PRO A 186 -7.64 -2.24 11.94
N LEU A 187 -7.57 -2.04 10.62
CA LEU A 187 -6.47 -1.35 9.97
C LEU A 187 -6.84 0.13 9.84
N ASP A 188 -5.98 1.02 10.31
CA ASP A 188 -6.18 2.47 10.16
C ASP A 188 -5.80 2.89 8.73
N PHE A 189 -6.81 2.99 7.86
CA PHE A 189 -6.68 3.57 6.52
C PHE A 189 -7.28 4.96 6.39
N ASP A 190 -8.08 5.40 7.36
CA ASP A 190 -8.72 6.71 7.32
C ASP A 190 -7.67 7.83 7.41
N THR A 191 -6.62 7.62 8.22
CA THR A 191 -5.43 8.50 8.24
C THR A 191 -4.79 8.65 6.85
N TRP A 192 -4.92 7.66 5.96
CA TRP A 192 -4.21 7.60 4.68
C TRP A 192 -5.05 7.98 3.46
N THR A 193 -6.36 8.16 3.64
CA THR A 193 -7.30 8.50 2.56
C THR A 193 -7.79 9.94 2.66
N GLU A 194 -7.40 10.67 3.71
CA GLU A 194 -7.72 12.08 3.94
C GLU A 194 -6.48 12.96 4.15
N GLY A 195 -6.66 14.29 4.01
CA GLY A 195 -5.65 15.30 4.33
C GLY A 195 -4.24 15.05 3.77
N VAL A 196 -3.23 15.23 4.62
CA VAL A 196 -1.82 15.01 4.27
C VAL A 196 -1.51 13.53 4.01
N GLY A 197 -2.24 12.61 4.66
CA GLY A 197 -2.07 11.17 4.45
C GLY A 197 -2.45 10.72 3.04
N ALA A 198 -3.52 11.28 2.48
CA ALA A 198 -3.87 11.09 1.08
C ALA A 198 -2.75 11.58 0.15
N SER A 199 -2.18 12.76 0.43
CA SER A 199 -1.05 13.30 -0.33
C SER A 199 0.20 12.41 -0.26
N ILE A 200 0.46 11.77 0.88
CA ILE A 200 1.50 10.75 1.06
C ILE A 200 1.21 9.53 0.16
N CYS A 201 -0.02 9.02 0.18
CA CYS A 201 -0.43 7.88 -0.66
C CYS A 201 -0.31 8.18 -2.16
N GLU A 202 -0.64 9.39 -2.61
CA GLU A 202 -0.44 9.82 -3.99
C GLU A 202 1.04 9.75 -4.40
N ALA A 203 1.92 10.29 -3.56
CA ALA A 203 3.37 10.24 -3.80
C ALA A 203 3.90 8.79 -3.80
N LEU A 204 3.31 7.90 -3.01
CA LEU A 204 3.73 6.52 -2.88
C LEU A 204 3.13 5.56 -3.91
N GLN A 205 2.19 6.00 -4.76
CA GLN A 205 1.56 5.11 -5.74
C GLN A 205 2.53 4.32 -6.63
N PRO A 206 3.62 4.90 -7.18
CA PRO A 206 4.57 4.13 -7.96
C PRO A 206 5.20 2.99 -7.14
N ARG A 207 5.48 3.25 -5.86
CA ARG A 207 6.03 2.26 -4.93
C ARG A 207 5.00 1.16 -4.61
N PHE A 208 3.74 1.52 -4.36
CA PHE A 208 2.67 0.55 -4.11
C PHE A 208 2.48 -0.39 -5.32
N ALA A 209 2.45 0.16 -6.53
CA ALA A 209 2.33 -0.63 -7.76
C ALA A 209 3.53 -1.59 -7.93
N GLN A 210 4.76 -1.09 -7.78
CA GLN A 210 5.97 -1.91 -7.89
C GLN A 210 5.98 -3.03 -6.86
N ARG A 211 5.64 -2.73 -5.60
CA ARG A 211 5.67 -3.73 -4.54
C ARG A 211 4.59 -4.79 -4.70
N LEU A 212 3.39 -4.40 -5.15
CA LEU A 212 2.34 -5.35 -5.49
C LEU A 212 2.79 -6.29 -6.62
N LEU A 213 3.40 -5.77 -7.69
CA LEU A 213 3.96 -6.59 -8.77
C LEU A 213 5.02 -7.58 -8.27
N MET A 214 5.92 -7.13 -7.39
CA MET A 214 6.91 -8.02 -6.77
C MET A 214 6.25 -9.13 -5.96
N LEU A 215 5.24 -8.80 -5.16
CA LEU A 215 4.50 -9.78 -4.36
C LEU A 215 3.79 -10.81 -5.25
N GLU A 216 3.06 -10.35 -6.27
CA GLU A 216 2.33 -11.24 -7.18
C GLU A 216 3.27 -12.18 -7.95
N ARG A 217 4.41 -11.68 -8.43
CA ARG A 217 5.43 -12.50 -9.10
C ARG A 217 6.07 -13.53 -8.15
N HIS A 218 6.32 -13.15 -6.90
CA HIS A 218 6.94 -14.03 -5.91
C HIS A 218 6.03 -15.19 -5.48
N LYS A 219 4.71 -15.08 -5.62
CA LYS A 219 3.77 -16.17 -5.28
C LYS A 219 4.09 -17.47 -6.02
N ASN A 220 4.58 -17.40 -7.26
CA ASN A 220 4.98 -18.60 -8.01
C ASN A 220 6.16 -19.37 -7.39
N GLU A 221 6.88 -18.78 -6.44
CA GLU A 221 8.03 -19.40 -5.77
C GLU A 221 7.63 -20.03 -4.42
N ILE A 222 6.35 -19.91 -4.03
CA ILE A 222 5.86 -20.38 -2.74
C ILE A 222 5.33 -21.81 -2.88
N GLY A 223 6.12 -22.78 -2.39
CA GLY A 223 5.71 -24.19 -2.34
C GLY A 223 4.78 -24.56 -1.18
N ASP A 224 4.74 -23.75 -0.13
CA ASP A 224 3.95 -24.01 1.08
C ASP A 224 2.51 -23.49 0.93
N TRP A 225 1.55 -24.42 0.96
CA TRP A 225 0.11 -24.15 0.86
C TRP A 225 -0.43 -23.27 1.98
N THR A 226 0.05 -23.46 3.21
CA THR A 226 -0.38 -22.68 4.38
C THR A 226 0.13 -21.25 4.26
N LYS A 227 1.40 -21.09 3.89
CA LYS A 227 2.01 -19.78 3.67
C LYS A 227 1.30 -19.01 2.55
N MET A 228 1.02 -19.67 1.42
CA MET A 228 0.27 -19.06 0.30
C MET A 228 -1.10 -18.55 0.74
N ARG A 229 -1.87 -19.38 1.47
CA ARG A 229 -3.20 -19.00 2.00
C ARG A 229 -3.09 -17.80 2.93
N GLN A 230 -2.15 -17.83 3.88
CA GLN A 230 -1.95 -16.76 4.85
C GLN A 230 -1.58 -15.42 4.18
N ILE A 231 -0.70 -15.45 3.17
CA ILE A 231 -0.35 -14.25 2.38
C ILE A 231 -1.58 -13.72 1.66
N GLY A 232 -2.36 -14.58 1.00
CA GLY A 232 -3.58 -14.17 0.32
C GLY A 232 -4.63 -13.56 1.25
N ILE A 233 -4.82 -14.13 2.46
CA ILE A 233 -5.70 -13.55 3.49
C ILE A 233 -5.20 -12.16 3.93
N ALA A 234 -3.90 -12.03 4.23
CA ALA A 234 -3.33 -10.76 4.67
C ALA A 234 -3.42 -9.68 3.59
N GLN A 235 -3.24 -10.06 2.33
CA GLN A 235 -3.39 -9.18 1.18
C GLN A 235 -4.85 -8.75 0.96
N ASP A 236 -5.79 -9.71 0.94
CA ASP A 236 -7.24 -9.44 0.79
C ASP A 236 -7.70 -8.41 1.80
N ARG A 237 -7.38 -8.65 3.07
CA ARG A 237 -7.75 -7.75 4.17
C ARG A 237 -7.20 -6.34 3.99
N SER A 238 -5.92 -6.22 3.63
CA SER A 238 -5.26 -4.92 3.50
C SER A 238 -5.83 -4.13 2.32
N LEU A 239 -6.04 -4.79 1.16
CA LEU A 239 -6.64 -4.18 -0.02
C LEU A 239 -8.12 -3.86 0.18
N ALA A 240 -8.90 -4.77 0.77
CA ALA A 240 -10.32 -4.56 1.04
C ALA A 240 -10.55 -3.36 1.97
N ALA A 241 -9.77 -3.25 3.05
CA ALA A 241 -9.86 -2.14 3.99
C ALA A 241 -9.42 -0.81 3.36
N PHE A 242 -8.30 -0.80 2.62
CA PHE A 242 -7.84 0.39 1.90
C PHE A 242 -8.88 0.88 0.87
N LEU A 243 -9.40 -0.03 0.03
CA LEU A 243 -10.40 0.30 -0.97
C LEU A 243 -11.72 0.75 -0.34
N ALA A 244 -12.10 0.22 0.83
CA ALA A 244 -13.27 0.69 1.57
C ALA A 244 -13.10 2.11 2.10
N SER A 245 -11.95 2.41 2.70
CA SER A 245 -11.65 3.78 3.16
C SER A 245 -11.57 4.76 1.98
N ALA A 246 -10.92 4.40 0.87
CA ALA A 246 -10.83 5.25 -0.31
C ALA A 246 -12.20 5.50 -0.97
N GLU A 247 -13.10 4.52 -0.93
CA GLU A 247 -14.48 4.67 -1.39
C GLU A 247 -15.28 5.59 -0.47
N LEU A 248 -15.16 5.41 0.84
CA LEU A 248 -15.84 6.22 1.86
C LEU A 248 -15.46 7.71 1.75
N THR A 249 -14.18 8.00 1.51
CA THR A 249 -13.68 9.39 1.37
C THR A 249 -13.79 9.94 -0.05
N LYS A 250 -14.44 9.21 -0.97
CA LYS A 250 -14.59 9.57 -2.39
C LYS A 250 -13.26 9.86 -3.09
N ARG A 251 -12.24 9.04 -2.79
CA ARG A 251 -10.88 9.12 -3.33
C ARG A 251 -10.50 7.90 -4.18
N PRO A 252 -11.24 7.57 -5.25
CA PRO A 252 -10.91 6.43 -6.11
C PRO A 252 -9.56 6.61 -6.83
N ASP A 253 -9.07 7.85 -6.97
CA ASP A 253 -7.75 8.15 -7.52
C ASP A 253 -6.60 7.54 -6.70
N LEU A 254 -6.80 7.30 -5.40
CA LEU A 254 -5.80 6.63 -4.55
C LEU A 254 -5.62 5.14 -4.88
N ALA A 255 -6.60 4.50 -5.54
CA ALA A 255 -6.53 3.11 -5.98
C ALA A 255 -5.83 2.93 -7.34
N ARG A 256 -5.41 4.02 -8.02
CA ARG A 256 -4.78 3.95 -9.35
C ARG A 256 -3.53 3.06 -9.40
N PHE A 257 -2.80 2.91 -8.30
CA PHE A 257 -1.65 1.99 -8.26
C PHE A 257 -2.04 0.53 -8.56
N LEU A 258 -3.27 0.11 -8.22
CA LEU A 258 -3.80 -1.22 -8.53
C LEU A 258 -4.02 -1.36 -10.03
N LEU A 259 -4.68 -0.39 -10.66
CA LEU A 259 -4.88 -0.39 -12.13
C LEU A 259 -3.53 -0.45 -12.85
N ARG A 260 -2.56 0.36 -12.41
CA ARG A 260 -1.21 0.34 -12.95
C ARG A 260 -0.55 -1.03 -12.83
N ALA A 261 -0.52 -1.60 -11.63
CA ALA A 261 0.10 -2.91 -11.39
C ALA A 261 -0.61 -4.02 -12.18
N LEU A 262 -1.94 -4.05 -12.16
CA LEU A 262 -2.73 -5.04 -12.89
C LEU A 262 -2.55 -4.92 -14.40
N SER A 263 -2.41 -3.71 -14.95
CA SER A 263 -2.17 -3.50 -16.38
C SER A 263 -0.80 -4.00 -16.86
N GLU A 264 0.18 -4.11 -15.96
CA GLU A 264 1.48 -4.72 -16.21
C GLU A 264 1.47 -6.23 -15.94
N LEU A 265 0.68 -6.68 -14.97
CA LEU A 265 0.60 -8.08 -14.56
C LEU A 265 -0.26 -8.93 -15.52
N LEU A 266 -1.42 -8.43 -15.93
CA LEU A 266 -2.42 -9.17 -16.69
C LEU A 266 -2.20 -9.00 -18.19
N VAL A 267 -1.67 -10.05 -18.81
CA VAL A 267 -1.47 -10.17 -20.26
C VAL A 267 -2.40 -11.27 -20.83
N PRO A 268 -2.81 -11.21 -22.12
CA PRO A 268 -3.82 -12.12 -22.69
C PRO A 268 -3.52 -13.63 -22.61
N GLU A 269 -2.27 -14.03 -22.39
CA GLU A 269 -1.83 -15.44 -22.32
C GLU A 269 -1.54 -15.91 -20.88
N LEU A 270 -1.86 -15.09 -19.88
CA LEU A 270 -1.64 -15.43 -18.49
C LEU A 270 -2.55 -16.60 -18.07
N THR A 271 -2.01 -17.54 -17.31
CA THR A 271 -2.76 -18.68 -16.75
C THR A 271 -2.65 -18.68 -15.23
N THR A 272 -3.54 -19.41 -14.55
CA THR A 272 -3.52 -19.53 -13.09
C THR A 272 -2.19 -20.10 -12.56
N ALA A 273 -1.48 -20.91 -13.36
CA ALA A 273 -0.17 -21.44 -13.05
C ALA A 273 0.87 -20.36 -12.70
N PHE A 274 0.69 -19.11 -13.18
CA PHE A 274 1.52 -17.99 -12.76
C PHE A 274 1.54 -17.78 -11.24
N TRP A 275 0.42 -18.01 -10.54
CA TRP A 275 0.35 -17.81 -9.09
C TRP A 275 0.52 -19.11 -8.30
N ILE A 276 -0.02 -20.22 -8.82
CA ILE A 276 -0.11 -21.49 -8.07
C ILE A 276 0.86 -22.57 -8.57
N GLY A 277 1.63 -22.31 -9.64
CA GLY A 277 2.57 -23.27 -10.21
C GLY A 277 3.71 -23.66 -9.26
N GLY A 278 4.03 -22.78 -8.31
CA GLY A 278 5.00 -23.04 -7.24
C GLY A 278 4.55 -24.03 -6.18
N LEU A 279 3.24 -24.28 -6.02
CA LEU A 279 2.72 -25.13 -4.95
C LEU A 279 3.17 -26.58 -5.16
N GLN A 280 3.93 -27.10 -4.21
CA GLN A 280 4.51 -28.44 -4.25
C GLN A 280 3.84 -29.38 -3.23
N GLY A 281 4.12 -30.67 -3.36
CA GLY A 281 3.63 -31.69 -2.43
C GLY A 281 2.16 -32.08 -2.63
N SER A 282 1.64 -32.88 -1.70
CA SER A 282 0.26 -33.40 -1.77
C SER A 282 -0.80 -32.34 -1.44
N GLY A 283 -0.42 -31.17 -0.91
CA GLY A 283 -1.34 -30.12 -0.47
C GLY A 283 -2.30 -30.58 0.65
N PRO A 284 -3.28 -29.74 1.01
CA PRO A 284 -4.36 -30.12 1.91
C PRO A 284 -5.09 -31.40 1.45
N GLY A 285 -5.52 -32.23 2.40
CA GLY A 285 -6.20 -33.50 2.08
C GLY A 285 -7.59 -33.30 1.45
N ARG A 286 -8.25 -32.17 1.73
CA ARG A 286 -9.59 -31.86 1.22
C ARG A 286 -9.52 -30.94 0.01
N LEU A 287 -10.32 -31.24 -1.02
CA LEU A 287 -10.43 -30.41 -2.22
C LEU A 287 -10.85 -28.96 -1.90
N ALA A 288 -11.80 -28.78 -0.97
CA ALA A 288 -12.27 -27.46 -0.57
C ALA A 288 -11.14 -26.56 -0.02
N GLU A 289 -10.23 -27.13 0.77
CA GLU A 289 -9.09 -26.40 1.33
C GLU A 289 -8.08 -26.01 0.24
N ARG A 290 -7.88 -26.87 -0.78
CA ARG A 290 -7.06 -26.53 -1.95
C ARG A 290 -7.66 -25.38 -2.75
N LEU A 291 -8.98 -25.43 -2.99
CA LEU A 291 -9.69 -24.36 -3.69
C LEU A 291 -9.64 -23.04 -2.93
N GLU A 292 -9.75 -23.06 -1.60
CA GLU A 292 -9.52 -21.86 -0.77
C GLU A 292 -8.12 -21.29 -0.96
N VAL A 293 -7.08 -22.12 -0.93
CA VAL A 293 -5.69 -21.66 -1.13
C VAL A 293 -5.55 -21.02 -2.51
N HIS A 294 -6.10 -21.62 -3.57
CA HIS A 294 -6.07 -21.03 -4.90
C HIS A 294 -6.84 -19.71 -4.97
N ARG A 295 -8.03 -19.61 -4.37
CA ARG A 295 -8.81 -18.36 -4.31
C ARG A 295 -8.05 -17.24 -3.60
N HIS A 296 -7.33 -17.57 -2.52
CA HIS A 296 -6.49 -16.61 -1.81
C HIS A 296 -5.22 -16.25 -2.57
N ALA A 297 -4.62 -17.18 -3.33
CA ALA A 297 -3.48 -16.88 -4.19
C ALA A 297 -3.83 -15.81 -5.25
N LEU A 298 -5.05 -15.87 -5.81
CA LEU A 298 -5.55 -14.96 -6.84
C LEU A 298 -6.38 -13.79 -6.28
N VAL A 299 -6.22 -13.43 -5.00
CA VAL A 299 -7.12 -12.45 -4.36
C VAL A 299 -7.09 -11.06 -5.00
N VAL A 300 -5.96 -10.63 -5.57
CA VAL A 300 -5.85 -9.35 -6.28
C VAL A 300 -6.84 -9.26 -7.46
N LEU A 301 -7.11 -10.38 -8.12
CA LEU A 301 -8.05 -10.48 -9.23
C LEU A 301 -9.50 -10.24 -8.78
N ARG A 302 -9.86 -10.68 -7.57
CA ARG A 302 -11.19 -10.47 -6.99
C ARG A 302 -11.46 -8.98 -6.72
N HIS A 303 -10.43 -8.21 -6.40
CA HIS A 303 -10.57 -6.76 -6.23
C HIS A 303 -10.80 -6.04 -7.56
N VAL A 304 -10.48 -6.64 -8.72
CA VAL A 304 -10.79 -6.07 -10.05
C VAL A 304 -12.31 -5.90 -10.22
N GLU A 305 -13.12 -6.84 -9.73
CA GLU A 305 -14.58 -6.72 -9.80
C GLU A 305 -15.09 -5.53 -8.97
N ARG A 306 -14.46 -5.25 -7.82
CA ARG A 306 -14.77 -4.05 -7.03
C ARG A 306 -14.47 -2.78 -7.82
N LEU A 307 -13.32 -2.71 -8.49
CA LEU A 307 -12.96 -1.57 -9.34
C LEU A 307 -13.93 -1.46 -10.54
N ALA A 308 -14.37 -2.57 -11.12
CA ALA A 308 -15.38 -2.59 -12.16
C ALA A 308 -16.74 -2.05 -11.68
N ALA A 309 -17.15 -2.40 -10.45
CA ALA A 309 -18.35 -1.84 -9.83
C ALA A 309 -18.24 -0.32 -9.64
N TRP A 310 -17.06 0.20 -9.28
CA TRP A 310 -16.80 1.64 -9.24
C TRP A 310 -16.98 2.27 -10.61
N THR A 311 -16.45 1.65 -11.67
CA THR A 311 -16.61 2.10 -13.05
C THR A 311 -18.08 2.12 -13.49
N ARG A 312 -18.87 1.10 -13.15
CA ARG A 312 -20.31 1.09 -13.45
C ARG A 312 -21.05 2.26 -12.79
N ARG A 313 -20.75 2.57 -11.52
CA ARG A 313 -21.31 3.73 -10.82
C ARG A 313 -20.85 5.06 -11.42
N ALA A 314 -19.57 5.18 -11.76
CA ALA A 314 -19.03 6.37 -12.41
C ALA A 314 -19.68 6.63 -13.78
N ARG A 315 -19.94 5.58 -14.58
CA ARG A 315 -20.68 5.69 -15.86
C ARG A 315 -22.15 6.11 -15.65
N ALA A 316 -22.74 5.76 -14.52
CA ALA A 316 -24.11 6.14 -14.17
C ALA A 316 -24.22 7.54 -13.55
N THR A 317 -23.10 8.19 -13.23
CA THR A 317 -23.08 9.55 -12.65
C THR A 317 -23.43 10.58 -13.72
N GLY A 318 -24.48 11.35 -13.49
CA GLY A 318 -24.94 12.40 -14.39
C GLY A 318 -24.01 13.60 -14.42
N TYR A 319 -24.07 14.40 -15.49
CA TYR A 319 -23.28 15.63 -15.63
C TYR A 319 -23.55 16.66 -14.53
N LEU A 320 -24.77 16.67 -13.97
CA LEU A 320 -25.20 17.61 -12.94
C LEU A 320 -24.95 17.10 -11.50
N ASP A 321 -24.41 15.89 -11.34
CA ASP A 321 -24.15 15.32 -10.02
C ASP A 321 -22.85 15.89 -9.44
N ASP A 322 -22.81 16.12 -8.12
CA ASP A 322 -21.63 16.65 -7.42
C ASP A 322 -20.37 15.79 -7.62
N ASP A 323 -20.57 14.48 -7.83
CA ASP A 323 -19.50 13.50 -8.01
C ASP A 323 -19.02 13.37 -9.47
N TYR A 324 -19.54 14.17 -10.40
CA TYR A 324 -19.19 14.08 -11.83
C TYR A 324 -17.67 14.18 -12.07
N ALA A 325 -16.99 15.14 -11.45
CA ALA A 325 -15.53 15.31 -11.62
C ALA A 325 -14.73 14.10 -11.10
N ILE A 326 -15.21 13.48 -10.01
CA ILE A 326 -14.63 12.26 -9.44
C ILE A 326 -14.81 11.09 -10.42
N ALA A 327 -16.03 10.93 -10.93
CA ALA A 327 -16.37 9.91 -11.91
C ALA A 327 -15.52 10.05 -13.19
N GLN A 328 -15.40 11.26 -13.75
CA GLN A 328 -14.61 11.49 -14.96
C GLN A 328 -13.13 11.18 -14.79
N LEU A 329 -12.53 11.55 -13.64
CA LEU A 329 -11.14 11.20 -13.37
C LEU A 329 -10.96 9.67 -13.29
N TRP A 330 -11.85 8.98 -12.57
CA TRP A 330 -11.80 7.52 -12.47
C TRP A 330 -11.96 6.84 -13.83
N LEU A 331 -12.91 7.29 -14.66
CA LEU A 331 -13.12 6.75 -16.00
C LEU A 331 -11.90 6.97 -16.91
N SER A 332 -11.24 8.12 -16.80
CA SER A 332 -10.00 8.40 -17.53
C SER A 332 -8.86 7.45 -17.10
N ASP A 333 -8.70 7.21 -15.80
CA ASP A 333 -7.72 6.23 -15.31
C ASP A 333 -8.09 4.80 -15.73
N TRP A 334 -9.37 4.44 -15.70
CA TRP A 334 -9.87 3.14 -16.14
C TRP A 334 -9.53 2.87 -17.61
N GLU A 335 -9.78 3.84 -18.49
CA GLU A 335 -9.43 3.75 -19.91
C GLU A 335 -7.91 3.67 -20.11
N ARG A 336 -7.15 4.56 -19.46
CA ARG A 336 -5.69 4.62 -19.54
C ARG A 336 -5.02 3.29 -19.23
N TYR A 337 -5.56 2.54 -18.27
CA TYR A 337 -5.01 1.24 -17.84
C TYR A 337 -5.78 0.05 -18.40
N ARG A 338 -6.62 0.24 -19.43
CA ARG A 338 -7.36 -0.82 -20.14
C ARG A 338 -8.25 -1.63 -19.20
N GLY A 339 -8.93 -0.98 -18.26
CA GLY A 339 -9.67 -1.64 -17.17
C GLY A 339 -10.69 -2.68 -17.63
N ASP A 340 -11.38 -2.47 -18.76
CA ASP A 340 -12.31 -3.45 -19.31
C ASP A 340 -11.60 -4.75 -19.74
N GLU A 341 -10.39 -4.67 -20.31
CA GLU A 341 -9.54 -5.82 -20.64
C GLU A 341 -9.09 -6.55 -19.36
N LEU A 342 -8.71 -5.80 -18.31
CA LEU A 342 -8.32 -6.37 -17.02
C LEU A 342 -9.46 -7.17 -16.38
N VAL A 343 -10.70 -6.68 -16.46
CA VAL A 343 -11.89 -7.41 -15.99
C VAL A 343 -12.08 -8.70 -16.76
N ALA A 344 -11.97 -8.66 -18.10
CA ALA A 344 -12.14 -9.84 -18.94
C ALA A 344 -11.11 -10.93 -18.60
N ILE A 345 -9.82 -10.57 -18.51
CA ILE A 345 -8.73 -11.48 -18.15
C ILE A 345 -8.91 -12.02 -16.73
N SER A 346 -9.22 -11.14 -15.76
CA SER A 346 -9.47 -11.54 -14.37
C SER A 346 -10.60 -12.58 -14.27
N ASN A 347 -11.73 -12.33 -14.94
CA ASN A 347 -12.88 -13.23 -14.94
C ASN A 347 -12.59 -14.56 -15.66
N GLN A 348 -11.73 -14.56 -16.69
CA GLN A 348 -11.28 -15.78 -17.33
C GLN A 348 -10.43 -16.62 -16.36
N LEU A 349 -9.44 -16.00 -15.69
CA LEU A 349 -8.57 -16.66 -14.73
C LEU A 349 -9.33 -17.20 -13.51
N LEU A 350 -10.29 -16.45 -12.99
CA LEU A 350 -11.12 -16.90 -11.87
C LEU A 350 -12.01 -18.08 -12.25
N ARG A 351 -12.57 -18.11 -13.48
CA ARG A 351 -13.34 -19.25 -13.98
C ARG A 351 -12.50 -20.52 -14.13
N GLN A 352 -11.23 -20.40 -14.52
CA GLN A 352 -10.31 -21.55 -14.58
C GLN A 352 -10.10 -22.24 -13.22
N LEU A 353 -10.31 -21.54 -12.10
CA LEU A 353 -10.20 -22.11 -10.75
C LEU A 353 -11.44 -22.85 -10.28
N GLU A 354 -12.59 -22.74 -10.97
CA GLU A 354 -13.86 -23.34 -10.55
C GLU A 354 -14.28 -24.50 -11.48
N PRO A 355 -13.55 -25.64 -11.48
CA PRO A 355 -13.84 -26.75 -12.38
C PRO A 355 -15.20 -27.43 -12.12
N LEU A 356 -15.80 -27.22 -10.94
CA LEU A 356 -17.07 -27.82 -10.55
C LEU A 356 -18.30 -27.11 -11.11
N GLN A 357 -18.18 -25.93 -11.75
CA GLN A 357 -19.33 -25.29 -12.40
C GLN A 357 -19.68 -25.89 -13.77
N ILE A 358 -18.85 -26.78 -14.33
CA ILE A 358 -19.00 -27.29 -15.70
C ILE A 358 -19.92 -28.54 -15.79
N GLY A 359 -20.45 -29.04 -14.66
CA GLY A 359 -21.30 -30.25 -14.63
C GLY A 359 -22.80 -30.02 -14.47
N GLY A 360 -23.27 -28.78 -14.45
CA GLY A 360 -24.70 -28.50 -14.48
C GLY A 360 -25.21 -28.54 -15.90
N ASP A 361 -25.41 -29.74 -16.45
CA ASP A 361 -26.18 -29.93 -17.68
C ASP A 361 -27.50 -29.15 -17.54
N VAL A 362 -27.63 -28.07 -18.30
CA VAL A 362 -28.94 -27.58 -18.68
C VAL A 362 -29.52 -28.71 -19.54
N PRO A 363 -30.56 -29.44 -19.10
CA PRO A 363 -31.11 -30.53 -19.89
C PRO A 363 -31.50 -29.97 -21.26
N ALA A 364 -30.94 -30.56 -22.32
CA ALA A 364 -31.16 -30.19 -23.71
C ALA A 364 -32.58 -30.53 -24.22
N ASP A 365 -33.52 -30.80 -23.32
CA ASP A 365 -34.89 -31.27 -23.62
C ASP A 365 -35.97 -30.18 -23.52
N GLN A 366 -35.60 -28.90 -23.42
CA GLN A 366 -36.57 -27.85 -23.74
C GLN A 366 -36.53 -27.58 -25.24
N GLU A 367 -37.28 -28.41 -25.98
CA GLU A 367 -37.74 -28.07 -27.33
C GLU A 367 -38.21 -26.60 -27.34
N PRO A 368 -37.74 -25.77 -28.29
CA PRO A 368 -38.30 -24.44 -28.43
C PRO A 368 -39.81 -24.58 -28.69
N PRO A 369 -40.68 -23.84 -27.98
CA PRO A 369 -42.10 -23.85 -28.28
C PRO A 369 -42.26 -23.43 -29.73
N THR A 370 -42.78 -24.35 -30.54
CA THR A 370 -43.12 -24.15 -31.94
C THR A 370 -43.99 -22.90 -32.03
N GLN A 371 -43.41 -21.80 -32.53
CA GLN A 371 -44.16 -20.59 -32.83
C GLN A 371 -45.13 -20.93 -33.96
N HIS A 372 -46.40 -21.12 -33.62
CA HIS A 372 -47.48 -21.14 -34.59
C HIS A 372 -47.53 -19.75 -35.24
N VAL A 373 -47.14 -19.71 -36.51
CA VAL A 373 -47.38 -18.61 -37.43
C VAL A 373 -48.89 -18.59 -37.70
N GLU A 374 -49.62 -17.68 -37.04
CA GLU A 374 -50.94 -17.25 -37.53
C GLU A 374 -50.75 -16.05 -38.46
N ASP A 375 -50.87 -16.34 -39.76
CA ASP A 375 -51.14 -15.37 -40.81
C ASP A 375 -52.41 -14.58 -40.47
N ILE A 376 -52.26 -13.32 -40.08
CA ILE A 376 -53.35 -12.34 -40.12
C ILE A 376 -53.11 -11.43 -41.32
N ARG A 377 -53.72 -11.80 -42.45
CA ARG A 377 -54.14 -10.86 -43.50
C ARG A 377 -55.56 -10.42 -43.17
N GLN A 378 -55.75 -9.11 -42.97
CA GLN A 378 -56.89 -8.33 -43.46
C GLN A 378 -56.49 -6.86 -43.55
#